data_AF-A0A0T6BGM1-F1
#
_entry.id   AF-A0A0T6BGM1-F1
#
_cell.length_a   1.000
_cell.length_b   1.000
_cell.length_c   1.000
_cell.angle_alpha   90.00
_cell.angle_beta   90.00
_cell.angle_gamma   90.00
#
_symmetry.space_group_name_H-M   'P 1'
#
loop_
_entity.id
_entity.type
_entity.pdbx_description
1 polymer ?
#
loop_
_entity_poly.entity_id
_entity_poly.type
_entity_poly.pdbx_seq_one_letter_code
_entity_poly.pdbx_strand_id
1 'polypeptide(L)'
;MYTFYVFPKKFYNINSMFVFQSSSLQFLCTYNFDFNKFVYKGIPYINRFQETGIRSLENETSLNASDLHDNVFDHLIQQEGTKIAKWLNDDKKNDKLVLYGVLKKCKHNPDVLYFFRRHIEQRFNKQLWIAEENGEVVVKKVTENEYDMLMKKNNFHKNAVDNMLGFTHIFRLLVSLRKPIIGHNLLTDLMIMYHRFENPLPKSYNQFKKEIHNLFPTIFDTKCLTFNIKKDIPENKMWERNVLEVLYSYFKDGYGRHLVLNSPLIQLRNQPSHDQFHNAGWDSYCTGYIFIRMAHISAKNKCPTKTNFMSSELCASINHLKNCVNVIRCSVSHIKLDGNDPDSVRPPCLIIESVKDEPLDLLKV
;
A
#
# COMPACT_ATOMS: atom_id res chain seq x y z
N MET A 1 8.97 14.14 3.39
CA MET A 1 7.74 13.43 3.80
C MET A 1 6.94 13.18 2.53
N TYR A 2 6.37 11.99 2.37
CA TYR A 2 5.63 11.63 1.16
C TYR A 2 4.24 11.09 1.55
N THR A 3 3.23 11.42 0.75
CA THR A 3 1.86 10.88 0.87
C THR A 3 1.44 10.37 -0.48
N PHE A 4 1.19 9.07 -0.59
CA PHE A 4 0.80 8.41 -1.82
C PHE A 4 -0.70 8.10 -1.82
N TYR A 5 -1.38 8.56 -2.86
CA TYR A 5 -2.78 8.21 -3.10
C TYR A 5 -2.78 7.02 -4.05
N VAL A 6 -3.30 5.89 -3.60
CA VAL A 6 -3.29 4.63 -4.36
C VAL A 6 -4.71 4.20 -4.65
N PHE A 7 -4.96 3.66 -5.84
CA PHE A 7 -6.30 3.23 -6.26
C PHE A 7 -6.21 1.95 -7.10
N PRO A 8 -7.02 0.91 -6.83
CA PRO A 8 -7.00 -0.33 -7.59
C PRO A 8 -7.71 -0.11 -8.94
N LYS A 9 -6.99 0.40 -9.93
CA LYS A 9 -7.55 0.62 -11.27
C LYS A 9 -8.00 -0.70 -11.88
N LYS A 10 -9.17 -0.69 -12.52
CA LYS A 10 -9.64 -1.82 -13.33
C LYS A 10 -8.63 -2.07 -14.45
N PHE A 11 -8.30 -3.33 -14.67
CA PHE A 11 -7.58 -3.77 -15.86
C PHE A 11 -8.00 -5.19 -16.21
N TYR A 12 -8.58 -5.38 -17.40
CA TYR A 12 -9.10 -6.68 -17.80
C TYR A 12 -10.08 -7.24 -16.75
N ASN A 13 -9.96 -8.52 -16.40
CA ASN A 13 -10.75 -9.21 -15.37
C ASN A 13 -10.35 -8.83 -13.94
N ILE A 14 -9.35 -7.96 -13.75
CA ILE A 14 -8.98 -7.45 -12.43
C ILE A 14 -9.89 -6.28 -12.11
N ASN A 15 -10.95 -6.60 -11.36
CA ASN A 15 -11.89 -5.62 -10.82
C ASN A 15 -11.95 -5.76 -9.29
N SER A 16 -11.38 -4.79 -8.57
CA SER A 16 -11.36 -4.81 -7.12
C SER A 16 -12.59 -4.15 -6.54
N MET A 17 -13.35 -4.89 -5.73
CA MET A 17 -14.40 -4.33 -4.90
C MET A 17 -13.85 -3.94 -3.53
N PHE A 18 -14.33 -2.82 -3.00
CA PHE A 18 -14.00 -2.35 -1.66
C PHE A 18 -15.19 -1.64 -1.05
N VAL A 19 -15.22 -1.62 0.28
CA VAL A 19 -16.34 -1.10 1.09
C VAL A 19 -15.92 0.21 1.73
N PHE A 20 -16.84 1.17 1.73
CA PHE A 20 -16.71 2.38 2.52
C PHE A 20 -17.60 2.32 3.76
N GLN A 21 -17.04 2.70 4.89
CA GLN A 21 -17.79 2.94 6.11
C GLN A 21 -18.09 4.45 6.22
N SER A 22 -19.37 4.80 6.39
CA SER A 22 -19.81 6.21 6.41
C SER A 22 -19.06 7.06 7.45
N SER A 23 -18.90 6.54 8.68
CA SER A 23 -18.18 7.25 9.74
C SER A 23 -16.70 7.49 9.40
N SER A 24 -16.04 6.55 8.73
CA SER A 24 -14.65 6.70 8.30
C SER A 24 -14.50 7.75 7.20
N LEU A 25 -15.47 7.83 6.28
CA LEU A 25 -15.50 8.88 5.25
C LEU A 25 -15.72 10.27 5.88
N GLN A 26 -16.69 10.39 6.79
CA GLN A 26 -16.96 11.65 7.50
C GLN A 26 -15.74 12.12 8.30
N PHE A 27 -15.04 11.19 8.95
CA PHE A 27 -13.78 11.48 9.63
C PHE A 27 -12.74 12.03 8.65
N LEU A 28 -12.52 11.37 7.52
CA LEU A 28 -11.59 11.83 6.48
C LEU A 28 -11.97 13.21 5.91
N CYS A 29 -13.27 13.51 5.75
CA CYS A 29 -13.74 14.84 5.35
C CYS A 29 -13.37 15.91 6.38
N THR A 30 -13.43 15.60 7.68
CA THR A 30 -13.04 16.51 8.76
C THR A 30 -11.58 16.97 8.62
N TYR A 31 -10.72 16.09 8.06
CA TYR A 31 -9.31 16.38 7.80
C TYR A 31 -9.01 16.68 6.32
N ASN A 32 -10.03 17.11 5.57
CA ASN A 32 -9.91 17.57 4.18
C ASN A 32 -9.24 16.54 3.24
N PHE A 33 -9.53 15.25 3.42
CA PHE A 33 -9.02 14.22 2.52
C PHE A 33 -9.52 14.45 1.08
N ASP A 34 -8.58 14.48 0.13
CA ASP A 34 -8.90 14.67 -1.28
C ASP A 34 -9.31 13.35 -1.95
N PHE A 35 -10.62 13.07 -1.95
CA PHE A 35 -11.20 11.92 -2.64
C PHE A 35 -11.02 11.97 -4.16
N ASN A 36 -10.93 13.15 -4.75
CA ASN A 36 -10.69 13.30 -6.18
C ASN A 36 -9.26 12.88 -6.53
N LYS A 37 -8.28 13.24 -5.70
CA LYS A 37 -6.90 12.77 -5.86
C LYS A 37 -6.78 11.26 -5.62
N PHE A 38 -7.55 10.69 -4.69
CA PHE A 38 -7.65 9.24 -4.51
C PHE A 38 -8.18 8.53 -5.75
N VAL A 39 -9.31 8.96 -6.32
CA VAL A 39 -9.95 8.25 -7.45
C VAL A 39 -9.34 8.63 -8.81
N TYR A 40 -9.31 9.92 -9.15
CA TYR A 40 -8.87 10.37 -10.49
C TYR A 40 -7.35 10.29 -10.68
N LYS A 41 -6.58 10.56 -9.61
CA LYS A 41 -5.11 10.64 -9.65
C LYS A 41 -4.43 9.50 -8.87
N GLY A 42 -5.21 8.52 -8.39
CA GLY A 42 -4.70 7.39 -7.64
C GLY A 42 -3.68 6.60 -8.46
N ILE A 43 -2.54 6.33 -7.85
CA ILE A 43 -1.50 5.48 -8.42
C ILE A 43 -2.05 4.05 -8.45
N PRO A 44 -2.03 3.37 -9.61
CA PRO A 44 -2.46 1.98 -9.70
C PRO A 44 -1.57 1.08 -8.84
N TYR A 45 -2.11 -0.08 -8.50
CA TYR A 45 -1.34 -1.16 -7.91
C TYR A 45 -2.02 -2.49 -8.23
N ILE A 46 -1.20 -3.53 -8.27
CA ILE A 46 -1.64 -4.93 -8.32
C ILE A 46 -0.72 -5.74 -7.42
N ASN A 47 -1.25 -6.81 -6.83
CA ASN A 47 -0.44 -7.74 -6.03
C ASN A 47 0.22 -8.80 -6.92
N ARG A 48 1.09 -9.63 -6.35
CA ARG A 48 1.85 -10.66 -7.09
C ARG A 48 0.94 -11.72 -7.72
N PHE A 49 -0.14 -12.09 -7.04
CA PHE A 49 -1.17 -12.98 -7.60
C PHE A 49 -1.81 -12.40 -8.87
N GLN A 50 -2.26 -11.14 -8.81
CA GLN A 50 -2.86 -10.43 -9.95
C GLN A 50 -1.87 -10.22 -11.09
N GLU A 51 -0.62 -9.84 -10.79
CA GLU A 51 0.43 -9.66 -11.79
C GLU A 51 0.68 -10.94 -12.61
N THR A 52 0.66 -12.10 -11.93
CA THR A 52 0.86 -13.40 -12.59
C THR A 52 -0.22 -13.65 -13.65
N GLY A 53 -1.48 -13.30 -13.34
CA GLY A 53 -2.60 -13.39 -14.28
C GLY A 53 -2.55 -12.39 -15.43
N ILE A 54 -1.97 -11.19 -15.25
CA ILE A 54 -1.78 -10.26 -16.39
C ILE A 54 -0.66 -10.77 -17.29
N ARG A 55 0.46 -11.24 -16.72
CA ARG A 55 1.62 -11.71 -17.50
C ARG A 55 1.29 -12.94 -18.34
N SER A 56 0.36 -13.80 -17.90
CA SER A 56 -0.08 -14.93 -18.73
C SER A 56 -0.80 -14.48 -20.00
N LEU A 57 -1.41 -13.29 -20.03
CA LEU A 57 -2.09 -12.76 -21.22
C LEU A 57 -1.13 -12.47 -22.38
N GLU A 58 0.18 -12.34 -22.15
CA GLU A 58 1.18 -12.13 -23.21
C GLU A 58 1.20 -13.31 -24.19
N ASN A 59 0.97 -14.53 -23.67
CA ASN A 59 1.08 -15.77 -24.43
C ASN A 59 -0.25 -16.21 -25.07
N GLU A 60 -1.37 -15.58 -24.71
CA GLU A 60 -2.67 -15.93 -25.29
C GLU A 60 -2.79 -15.35 -26.70
N THR A 61 -3.05 -16.17 -27.71
CA THR A 61 -3.20 -15.70 -29.10
C THR A 61 -4.61 -15.20 -29.39
N SER A 62 -5.62 -15.68 -28.65
CA SER A 62 -7.03 -15.33 -28.83
C SER A 62 -7.56 -14.64 -27.59
N LEU A 63 -7.64 -13.31 -27.62
CA LEU A 63 -8.54 -12.60 -26.71
C LEU A 63 -9.87 -12.44 -27.42
N ASN A 64 -10.93 -12.99 -26.83
CA ASN A 64 -12.26 -12.70 -27.33
C ASN A 64 -12.61 -11.27 -26.88
N ALA A 65 -13.03 -10.42 -27.83
CA ALA A 65 -13.48 -9.06 -27.53
C ALA A 65 -14.62 -9.03 -26.49
N SER A 66 -15.36 -10.15 -26.36
CA SER A 66 -16.38 -10.39 -25.34
C SER A 66 -15.88 -10.30 -23.90
N ASP A 67 -14.58 -10.54 -23.65
CA ASP A 67 -14.04 -10.64 -22.29
C ASP A 67 -13.97 -9.30 -21.56
N LEU A 68 -14.02 -8.18 -22.28
CA LEU A 68 -14.12 -6.84 -21.69
C LEU A 68 -15.55 -6.48 -21.24
N HIS A 69 -16.56 -7.26 -21.67
CA HIS A 69 -17.99 -7.04 -21.40
C HIS A 69 -18.40 -5.55 -21.49
N ASP A 70 -17.95 -4.87 -22.54
CA ASP A 70 -18.25 -3.46 -22.76
C ASP A 70 -18.63 -3.21 -24.21
N ASN A 71 -19.94 -3.12 -24.47
CA ASN A 71 -20.49 -2.76 -25.79
C ASN A 71 -19.88 -1.45 -26.33
N VAL A 72 -19.40 -0.57 -25.43
CA VAL A 72 -18.73 0.69 -25.78
C VAL A 72 -17.34 0.45 -26.38
N PHE A 73 -16.68 -0.65 -26.03
CA PHE A 73 -15.39 -1.06 -26.56
C PHE A 73 -15.54 -1.66 -27.97
N ASP A 74 -16.50 -2.56 -28.18
CA ASP A 74 -16.77 -3.13 -29.51
C ASP A 74 -17.09 -2.05 -30.55
N HIS A 75 -17.91 -1.08 -30.16
CA HIS A 75 -18.23 0.07 -31.01
C HIS A 75 -17.00 0.92 -31.33
N LEU A 76 -16.06 1.06 -30.38
CA LEU A 76 -14.79 1.77 -30.61
C LEU A 76 -13.93 1.04 -31.65
N ILE A 77 -13.78 -0.28 -31.49
CA ILE A 77 -12.99 -1.12 -32.41
C ILE A 77 -13.57 -1.04 -33.83
N GLN A 78 -14.89 -1.11 -33.97
CA GLN A 78 -15.56 -1.02 -35.27
C GLN A 78 -15.39 0.36 -35.91
N GLN A 79 -15.67 1.44 -35.16
CA GLN A 79 -15.59 2.81 -35.66
C GLN A 79 -14.17 3.18 -36.09
N GLU A 80 -13.19 2.99 -35.20
CA GLU A 80 -11.81 3.37 -35.46
C GLU A 80 -11.13 2.38 -36.41
N GLY A 81 -11.47 1.09 -36.34
CA GLY A 81 -10.99 0.09 -37.29
C GLY A 81 -11.43 0.38 -38.73
N THR A 82 -12.66 0.86 -38.93
CA THR A 82 -13.14 1.28 -40.26
C THR A 82 -12.40 2.51 -40.77
N LYS A 83 -12.10 3.49 -39.90
CA LYS A 83 -11.30 4.66 -40.25
C LYS A 83 -9.87 4.27 -40.64
N ILE A 84 -9.25 3.37 -39.88
CA ILE A 84 -7.90 2.85 -40.15
C ILE A 84 -7.87 2.12 -41.50
N ALA A 85 -8.84 1.25 -41.76
CA ALA A 85 -8.94 0.53 -43.05
C ALA A 85 -9.07 1.49 -44.24
N LYS A 86 -9.93 2.52 -44.13
CA LYS A 86 -10.08 3.56 -45.17
C LYS A 86 -8.80 4.36 -45.38
N TRP A 87 -8.05 4.64 -44.31
CA TRP A 87 -6.79 5.39 -44.38
C TRP A 87 -5.62 4.55 -44.92
N LEU A 88 -5.58 3.26 -44.62
CA LEU A 88 -4.57 2.34 -45.18
C LEU A 88 -4.67 2.23 -46.70
N ASN A 89 -5.90 2.18 -47.23
CA ASN A 89 -6.17 2.07 -48.67
C ASN A 89 -6.06 3.42 -49.44
N ASP A 90 -5.77 4.52 -48.76
CA ASP A 90 -5.65 5.85 -49.35
C ASP A 90 -4.17 6.23 -49.47
N ASP A 91 -3.61 6.09 -50.68
CA ASP A 91 -2.20 6.40 -51.00
C ASP A 91 -1.89 7.90 -50.99
N LYS A 92 -2.91 8.78 -50.93
CA LYS A 92 -2.74 10.24 -50.95
C LYS A 92 -2.70 10.87 -49.55
N LYS A 93 -2.95 10.10 -48.48
CA LYS A 93 -2.94 10.61 -47.10
C LYS A 93 -1.58 10.48 -46.45
N ASN A 94 -1.30 11.42 -45.56
CA ASN A 94 -0.14 11.42 -44.66
C ASN A 94 0.06 10.04 -44.00
N ASP A 95 1.32 9.66 -43.78
CA ASP A 95 1.73 8.41 -43.12
C ASP A 95 1.33 8.30 -41.65
N LYS A 96 0.57 9.28 -41.13
CA LYS A 96 0.08 9.32 -39.75
C LYS A 96 -1.43 9.58 -39.70
N LEU A 97 -2.11 8.84 -38.84
CA LEU A 97 -3.52 9.05 -38.48
C LEU A 97 -3.64 9.22 -36.96
N VAL A 98 -4.31 10.27 -36.51
CA VAL A 98 -4.58 10.52 -35.07
C VAL A 98 -5.95 9.97 -34.69
N LEU A 99 -6.01 9.17 -33.62
CA LEU A 99 -7.23 8.53 -33.11
C LEU A 99 -7.78 9.24 -31.87
N TYR A 100 -8.39 10.40 -32.06
CA TYR A 100 -8.98 11.20 -30.97
C TYR A 100 -10.05 10.43 -30.15
N GLY A 101 -10.81 9.54 -30.79
CA GLY A 101 -11.85 8.74 -30.14
C GLY A 101 -11.30 7.76 -29.11
N VAL A 102 -10.11 7.20 -29.37
CA VAL A 102 -9.40 6.28 -28.47
C VAL A 102 -8.87 7.06 -27.28
N LEU A 103 -8.18 8.18 -27.52
CA LEU A 103 -7.58 9.01 -26.47
C LEU A 103 -8.60 9.41 -25.39
N LYS A 104 -9.78 9.88 -25.80
CA LYS A 104 -10.84 10.31 -24.88
C LYS A 104 -11.30 9.18 -23.95
N LYS A 105 -11.37 7.94 -24.46
CA LYS A 105 -11.79 6.77 -23.68
C LYS A 105 -10.64 6.18 -22.83
N CYS A 106 -9.41 6.26 -23.31
CA CYS A 106 -8.22 5.75 -22.61
C CYS A 106 -7.79 6.59 -21.40
N LYS A 107 -8.15 7.88 -21.35
CA LYS A 107 -7.73 8.82 -20.29
C LYS A 107 -7.92 8.28 -18.87
N HIS A 108 -8.99 7.51 -18.64
CA HIS A 108 -9.29 6.90 -17.33
C HIS A 108 -9.27 5.36 -17.34
N ASN A 109 -9.10 4.74 -18.50
CA ASN A 109 -9.19 3.29 -18.69
C ASN A 109 -7.94 2.79 -19.44
N PRO A 110 -6.85 2.43 -18.73
CA PRO A 110 -5.59 2.05 -19.36
C PRO A 110 -5.68 0.72 -20.12
N ASP A 111 -6.62 -0.15 -19.74
CA ASP A 111 -6.95 -1.40 -20.43
C ASP A 111 -7.47 -1.16 -21.85
N VAL A 112 -8.29 -0.12 -22.07
CA VAL A 112 -8.85 0.21 -23.39
C VAL A 112 -7.74 0.39 -24.44
N LEU A 113 -6.66 1.11 -24.13
CA LEU A 113 -5.57 1.31 -25.10
C LEU A 113 -4.86 -0.01 -25.39
N TYR A 114 -4.58 -0.79 -24.35
CA TYR A 114 -3.89 -2.07 -24.44
C TYR A 114 -4.65 -3.06 -25.33
N PHE A 115 -5.94 -3.26 -25.07
CA PHE A 115 -6.78 -4.17 -25.85
C PHE A 115 -7.09 -3.64 -27.24
N PHE A 116 -7.30 -2.32 -27.38
CA PHE A 116 -7.51 -1.69 -28.68
C PHE A 116 -6.32 -1.96 -29.60
N ARG A 117 -5.12 -1.71 -29.10
CA ARG A 117 -3.89 -1.95 -29.82
C ARG A 117 -3.76 -3.42 -30.25
N ARG A 118 -3.96 -4.35 -29.31
CA ARG A 118 -3.85 -5.80 -29.58
C ARG A 118 -4.84 -6.27 -30.65
N HIS A 119 -6.11 -5.83 -30.59
CA HIS A 119 -7.10 -6.20 -31.60
C HIS A 119 -6.79 -5.62 -32.99
N ILE A 120 -6.34 -4.36 -33.06
CA ILE A 120 -6.02 -3.71 -34.33
C ILE A 120 -4.74 -4.32 -34.94
N GLU A 121 -3.71 -4.58 -34.14
CA GLU A 121 -2.48 -5.24 -34.61
C GLU A 121 -2.76 -6.66 -35.15
N GLN A 122 -3.66 -7.42 -34.50
CA GLN A 122 -4.12 -8.71 -35.01
C GLN A 122 -4.90 -8.58 -36.33
N ARG A 123 -5.75 -7.56 -36.45
CA ARG A 123 -6.61 -7.35 -37.63
C ARG A 123 -5.83 -6.94 -38.88
N PHE A 124 -4.78 -6.12 -38.73
CA PHE A 124 -4.02 -5.54 -39.86
C PHE A 124 -2.62 -6.15 -40.04
N ASN A 125 -2.34 -7.29 -39.40
CA ASN A 125 -1.18 -8.16 -39.62
C ASN A 125 0.16 -7.40 -39.86
N LYS A 126 0.59 -6.62 -38.86
CA LYS A 126 1.86 -5.84 -38.83
C LYS A 126 2.02 -4.72 -39.88
N GLN A 127 0.98 -4.34 -40.62
CA GLN A 127 1.05 -3.23 -41.60
C GLN A 127 1.06 -1.83 -40.95
N LEU A 128 0.83 -1.76 -39.64
CA LEU A 128 0.71 -0.52 -38.90
C LEU A 128 1.33 -0.62 -37.51
N TRP A 129 1.65 0.54 -36.94
CA TRP A 129 2.12 0.70 -35.57
C TRP A 129 1.29 1.74 -34.83
N ILE A 130 0.90 1.44 -33.58
CA ILE A 130 0.17 2.35 -32.70
C ILE A 130 1.12 2.84 -31.60
N ALA A 131 1.24 4.16 -31.45
CA ALA A 131 2.05 4.80 -30.42
C ALA A 131 1.29 5.95 -29.76
N GLU A 132 1.70 6.28 -28.54
CA GLU A 132 1.30 7.52 -27.87
C GLU A 132 2.40 8.57 -28.11
N GLU A 133 2.09 9.63 -28.86
CA GLU A 133 3.02 10.73 -29.19
C GLU A 133 2.39 12.05 -28.76
N ASN A 134 3.07 12.86 -27.95
CA ASN A 134 2.59 14.17 -27.46
C ASN A 134 1.19 14.13 -26.80
N GLY A 135 0.84 13.01 -26.16
CA GLY A 135 -0.48 12.83 -25.54
C GLY A 135 -1.59 12.52 -26.54
N GLU A 136 -1.25 12.10 -27.77
CA GLU A 136 -2.19 11.62 -28.79
C GLU A 136 -1.91 10.17 -29.15
N VAL A 137 -2.95 9.41 -29.50
CA VAL A 137 -2.81 8.04 -30.04
C VAL A 137 -2.66 8.14 -31.55
N VAL A 138 -1.50 7.77 -32.07
CA VAL A 138 -1.13 7.89 -33.49
C VAL A 138 -0.92 6.51 -34.10
N VAL A 139 -1.50 6.31 -35.29
CA VAL A 139 -1.28 5.15 -36.15
C VAL A 139 -0.31 5.53 -37.25
N LYS A 140 0.72 4.71 -37.49
CA LYS A 140 1.70 4.89 -38.55
C LYS A 140 1.71 3.68 -39.47
N LYS A 141 1.87 3.91 -40.78
CA LYS A 141 2.17 2.82 -41.73
C LYS A 141 3.60 2.37 -41.44
N VAL A 142 3.81 1.06 -41.35
CA VAL A 142 5.15 0.48 -41.14
C VAL A 142 5.31 -0.76 -41.99
N THR A 143 6.54 -1.03 -42.39
CA THR A 143 6.92 -2.32 -42.96
C THR A 143 7.01 -3.39 -41.87
N GLU A 144 6.95 -4.66 -42.25
CA GLU A 144 7.08 -5.77 -41.29
C GLU A 144 8.42 -5.73 -40.53
N ASN A 145 9.51 -5.38 -41.21
CA ASN A 145 10.83 -5.23 -40.59
C ASN A 145 10.86 -4.10 -39.55
N GLU A 146 10.24 -2.96 -39.86
CA GLU A 146 10.12 -1.84 -38.91
C GLU A 146 9.24 -2.21 -37.73
N TYR A 147 8.14 -2.92 -37.95
CA TYR A 147 7.25 -3.41 -36.90
C TYR A 147 8.01 -4.29 -35.90
N ASP A 148 8.75 -5.28 -36.39
CA ASP A 148 9.51 -6.20 -35.54
C ASP A 148 10.63 -5.46 -34.76
N MET A 149 11.26 -4.45 -35.37
CA MET A 149 12.22 -3.58 -34.68
C MET A 149 11.55 -2.75 -33.58
N LEU A 150 10.36 -2.18 -33.84
CA LEU A 150 9.60 -1.38 -32.89
C LEU A 150 9.06 -2.22 -31.73
N MET A 151 8.59 -3.45 -31.98
CA MET A 151 8.17 -4.40 -30.94
C MET A 151 9.30 -4.76 -29.99
N LYS A 152 10.50 -5.04 -30.52
CA LYS A 152 11.69 -5.33 -29.69
C LYS A 152 12.10 -4.13 -28.84
N LYS A 153 12.00 -2.92 -29.39
CA LYS A 153 12.35 -1.68 -28.68
C LYS A 153 11.30 -1.29 -27.63
N ASN A 154 10.02 -1.58 -27.88
CA ASN A 154 8.92 -1.13 -27.06
C ASN A 154 7.91 -2.26 -26.82
N ASN A 155 8.21 -3.13 -25.85
CA ASN A 155 7.27 -4.16 -25.42
C ASN A 155 6.10 -3.50 -24.67
N PHE A 156 5.02 -3.24 -25.41
CA PHE A 156 3.82 -2.58 -24.89
C PHE A 156 3.14 -3.39 -23.78
N HIS A 157 3.22 -4.72 -23.81
CA HIS A 157 2.67 -5.58 -22.77
C HIS A 157 3.41 -5.38 -21.46
N LYS A 158 4.75 -5.41 -21.51
CA LYS A 158 5.60 -5.11 -20.35
C LYS A 158 5.30 -3.72 -19.78
N ASN A 159 5.18 -2.71 -20.64
CA ASN A 159 4.83 -1.35 -20.19
C ASN A 159 3.45 -1.28 -19.54
N ALA A 160 2.46 -2.00 -20.06
CA ALA A 160 1.12 -2.06 -19.46
C ALA A 160 1.17 -2.67 -18.06
N VAL A 161 1.91 -3.78 -17.89
CA VAL A 161 2.14 -4.40 -16.58
C VAL A 161 2.88 -3.46 -15.64
N ASP A 162 3.96 -2.83 -16.11
CA ASP A 162 4.77 -1.91 -15.30
C ASP A 162 3.96 -0.67 -14.85
N ASN A 163 3.08 -0.15 -15.72
CA ASN A 163 2.14 0.91 -15.39
C ASN A 163 1.10 0.47 -14.35
N MET A 164 0.57 -0.76 -14.44
CA MET A 164 -0.39 -1.31 -13.48
C MET A 164 0.24 -1.64 -12.12
N LEU A 165 1.51 -2.04 -12.10
CA LEU A 165 2.26 -2.25 -10.87
C LEU A 165 2.34 -0.97 -10.04
N GLY A 166 2.58 0.19 -10.66
CA GLY A 166 2.50 1.51 -10.01
C GLY A 166 3.12 1.54 -8.60
N PHE A 167 2.29 1.66 -7.56
CA PHE A 167 2.77 1.74 -6.17
C PHE A 167 3.43 0.45 -5.66
N THR A 168 3.11 -0.71 -6.25
CA THR A 168 3.75 -2.00 -5.92
C THR A 168 5.27 -1.97 -6.12
N HIS A 169 5.78 -1.13 -7.03
CA HIS A 169 7.23 -0.91 -7.17
C HIS A 169 7.87 -0.34 -5.90
N ILE A 170 7.21 0.64 -5.26
CA ILE A 170 7.66 1.24 -4.00
C ILE A 170 7.59 0.22 -2.87
N PHE A 171 6.50 -0.55 -2.79
CA PHE A 171 6.37 -1.63 -1.82
C PHE A 171 7.50 -2.66 -1.95
N ARG A 172 7.80 -3.11 -3.17
CA ARG A 172 8.91 -4.04 -3.44
C ARG A 172 10.27 -3.46 -3.08
N LEU A 173 10.48 -2.17 -3.31
CA LEU A 173 11.69 -1.48 -2.88
C LEU A 173 11.81 -1.46 -1.35
N LEU A 174 10.72 -1.22 -0.61
CA LEU A 174 10.75 -1.28 0.85
C LEU A 174 11.14 -2.67 1.35
N VAL A 175 10.58 -3.73 0.73
CA VAL A 175 10.91 -5.13 1.05
C VAL A 175 12.37 -5.46 0.72
N SER A 176 12.89 -5.03 -0.43
CA SER A 176 14.26 -5.33 -0.84
C SER A 176 15.31 -4.62 0.02
N LEU A 177 14.99 -3.42 0.53
CA LEU A 177 15.88 -2.65 1.39
C LEU A 177 16.06 -3.26 2.79
N ARG A 178 15.12 -4.10 3.25
CA ARG A 178 15.16 -4.79 4.56
C ARG A 178 15.40 -3.86 5.76
N LYS A 179 15.10 -2.56 5.62
CA LYS A 179 15.24 -1.56 6.68
C LYS A 179 14.13 -1.72 7.72
N PRO A 180 14.34 -1.30 8.98
CA PRO A 180 13.30 -1.31 9.99
C PRO A 180 12.05 -0.54 9.54
N ILE A 181 10.88 -1.18 9.68
CA ILE A 181 9.57 -0.55 9.49
C ILE A 181 9.05 -0.12 10.84
N ILE A 182 8.65 1.15 10.95
CA ILE A 182 8.17 1.74 12.19
C ILE A 182 6.76 2.26 11.93
N GLY A 183 5.84 1.98 12.85
CA GLY A 183 4.46 2.43 12.76
C GLY A 183 3.80 2.52 14.14
N HIS A 184 2.53 2.90 14.18
CA HIS A 184 1.77 3.02 15.43
C HIS A 184 0.48 2.23 15.28
N ASN A 185 0.31 1.16 16.06
CA ASN A 185 -0.83 0.24 15.93
C ASN A 185 -0.92 -0.43 14.56
N LEU A 186 0.19 -1.06 14.13
CA LEU A 186 0.47 -1.42 12.75
C LEU A 186 -0.31 -2.61 12.18
N LEU A 187 -1.06 -3.36 13.00
CA LEU A 187 -1.62 -4.64 12.56
C LEU A 187 -2.46 -4.50 11.29
N THR A 188 -3.39 -3.55 11.26
CA THR A 188 -4.25 -3.30 10.11
C THR A 188 -3.47 -2.80 8.91
N ASP A 189 -2.48 -1.93 9.11
CA ASP A 189 -1.61 -1.45 8.03
C ASP A 189 -0.84 -2.60 7.36
N LEU A 190 -0.28 -3.50 8.16
CA LEU A 190 0.43 -4.69 7.67
C LEU A 190 -0.50 -5.62 6.88
N MET A 191 -1.71 -5.85 7.39
CA MET A 191 -2.71 -6.66 6.68
C MET A 191 -3.11 -6.04 5.34
N ILE A 192 -3.34 -4.73 5.29
CA ILE A 192 -3.70 -4.02 4.06
C ILE A 192 -2.53 -4.03 3.08
N MET A 193 -1.31 -3.69 3.52
CA MET A 193 -0.12 -3.69 2.66
C MET A 193 0.13 -5.07 2.06
N TYR A 194 0.04 -6.13 2.87
CA TYR A 194 0.20 -7.50 2.38
C TYR A 194 -0.87 -7.85 1.33
N HIS A 195 -2.15 -7.62 1.67
CA HIS A 195 -3.27 -7.96 0.80
C HIS A 195 -3.22 -7.24 -0.55
N ARG A 196 -2.87 -5.95 -0.52
CA ARG A 196 -2.93 -5.06 -1.68
C ARG A 196 -1.68 -5.12 -2.57
N PHE A 197 -0.50 -5.39 -2.01
CA PHE A 197 0.76 -5.28 -2.75
C PHE A 197 1.55 -6.59 -2.87
N GLU A 198 1.33 -7.55 -1.97
CA GLU A 198 2.02 -8.85 -2.02
C GLU A 198 1.08 -9.96 -2.49
N ASN A 199 0.15 -10.44 -1.67
CA ASN A 199 -0.73 -11.57 -1.97
C ASN A 199 -2.03 -11.50 -1.15
N PRO A 200 -3.10 -12.22 -1.54
CA PRO A 200 -4.27 -12.40 -0.68
C PRO A 200 -3.87 -12.87 0.73
N LEU A 201 -4.55 -12.35 1.77
CA LEU A 201 -4.22 -12.70 3.15
C LEU A 201 -4.28 -14.22 3.33
N PRO A 202 -3.27 -14.84 3.95
CA PRO A 202 -3.27 -16.28 4.14
C PRO A 202 -4.36 -16.68 5.13
N LYS A 203 -4.92 -17.88 4.96
CA LYS A 203 -5.95 -18.43 5.85
C LYS A 203 -5.42 -18.78 7.25
N SER A 204 -4.11 -19.02 7.36
CA SER A 204 -3.45 -19.36 8.61
C SER A 204 -2.80 -18.14 9.25
N TYR A 205 -3.10 -17.93 10.52
CA TYR A 205 -2.46 -16.90 11.35
C TYR A 205 -0.94 -17.06 11.41
N ASN A 206 -0.45 -18.30 11.58
CA ASN A 206 1.00 -18.57 11.63
C ASN A 206 1.66 -18.29 10.28
N GLN A 207 0.96 -18.56 9.17
CA GLN A 207 1.45 -18.20 7.84
C GLN A 207 1.50 -16.68 7.69
N PHE A 208 0.48 -15.94 8.12
CA PHE A 208 0.50 -14.48 8.10
C PHE A 208 1.74 -13.93 8.83
N LYS A 209 2.02 -14.40 10.05
CA LYS A 209 3.21 -13.99 10.82
C LYS A 209 4.50 -14.23 10.05
N LYS A 210 4.68 -15.44 9.51
CA LYS A 210 5.85 -15.84 8.74
C LYS A 210 6.04 -14.97 7.50
N GLU A 211 4.99 -14.77 6.72
CA GLU A 211 5.04 -13.97 5.49
C GLU A 211 5.36 -12.50 5.77
N ILE A 212 4.72 -11.88 6.77
CA ILE A 212 5.02 -10.51 7.17
C ILE A 212 6.47 -10.39 7.65
N HIS A 213 6.94 -11.33 8.48
CA HIS A 213 8.31 -11.32 8.98
C HIS A 213 9.34 -11.50 7.85
N ASN A 214 9.03 -12.32 6.84
CA ASN A 214 9.88 -12.47 5.66
C ASN A 214 9.99 -11.18 4.84
N LEU A 215 8.87 -10.47 4.67
CA LEU A 215 8.84 -9.18 3.96
C LEU A 215 9.56 -8.08 4.74
N PHE A 216 9.31 -8.02 6.05
CA PHE A 216 9.83 -6.99 6.95
C PHE A 216 10.45 -7.65 8.20
N PRO A 217 11.74 -8.01 8.16
CA PRO A 217 12.38 -8.73 9.26
C PRO A 217 12.49 -7.95 10.57
N THR A 218 12.35 -6.63 10.50
CA THR A 218 12.43 -5.73 11.64
C THR A 218 11.27 -4.74 11.60
N ILE A 219 10.29 -4.94 12.47
CA ILE A 219 9.16 -4.05 12.69
C ILE A 219 9.19 -3.52 14.12
N PHE A 220 8.85 -2.25 14.30
CA PHE A 220 8.60 -1.66 15.60
C PHE A 220 7.25 -0.96 15.62
N ASP A 221 6.36 -1.43 16.48
CA ASP A 221 5.09 -0.75 16.76
C ASP A 221 5.26 0.19 17.96
N THR A 222 5.23 1.48 17.69
CA THR A 222 5.40 2.51 18.72
C THR A 222 4.33 2.46 19.80
N LYS A 223 3.12 1.96 19.52
CA LYS A 223 2.08 1.80 20.54
C LYS A 223 2.43 0.69 21.53
N CYS A 224 3.03 -0.39 21.03
CA CYS A 224 3.55 -1.47 21.86
C CYS A 224 4.80 -1.02 22.63
N LEU A 225 5.71 -0.28 21.97
CA LEU A 225 6.92 0.28 22.59
C LEU A 225 6.57 1.19 23.77
N THR A 226 5.70 2.17 23.55
CA THR A 226 5.29 3.11 24.58
C THR A 226 4.62 2.34 25.72
N PHE A 227 3.68 1.44 25.45
CA PHE A 227 3.01 0.66 26.49
C PHE A 227 3.98 -0.09 27.42
N ASN A 228 5.01 -0.73 26.86
CA ASN A 228 5.97 -1.50 27.66
C ASN A 228 6.95 -0.61 28.41
N ILE A 229 7.54 0.38 27.75
CA ILE A 229 8.53 1.29 28.35
C ILE A 229 7.88 2.26 29.36
N LYS A 230 6.56 2.49 29.26
CA LYS A 230 5.80 3.30 30.23
C LYS A 230 6.08 2.86 31.67
N LYS A 231 6.25 1.55 31.90
CA LYS A 231 6.48 0.95 33.22
C LYS A 231 7.77 1.41 33.88
N ASP A 232 8.74 1.86 33.09
CA ASP A 232 10.05 2.33 33.58
C ASP A 232 10.04 3.84 33.88
N ILE A 233 8.91 4.53 33.66
CA ILE A 233 8.75 5.98 33.87
C ILE A 233 7.98 6.21 35.17
N PRO A 234 8.39 7.17 36.02
CA PRO A 234 7.61 7.54 37.22
C PRO A 234 6.17 7.92 36.87
N GLU A 235 5.20 7.48 37.69
CA GLU A 235 3.77 7.62 37.43
C GLU A 235 3.35 9.07 37.14
N ASN A 236 3.85 10.02 37.92
CA ASN A 236 3.59 11.46 37.76
C ASN A 236 4.18 12.08 36.48
N LYS A 237 4.98 11.32 35.73
CA LYS A 237 5.62 11.76 34.49
C LYS A 237 5.11 11.00 33.27
N MET A 238 4.24 10.01 33.45
CA MET A 238 3.71 9.21 32.36
C MET A 238 2.76 10.02 31.46
N TRP A 239 2.69 9.68 30.18
CA TRP A 239 1.62 10.21 29.31
C TRP A 239 0.26 9.60 29.69
N GLU A 240 -0.80 10.38 29.52
CA GLU A 240 -2.15 9.97 29.88
C GLU A 240 -2.70 8.89 28.93
N ARG A 241 -2.63 9.16 27.62
CA ARG A 241 -3.24 8.31 26.59
C ARG A 241 -2.20 7.82 25.59
N ASN A 242 -2.27 6.53 25.25
CA ASN A 242 -1.38 5.91 24.26
C ASN A 242 -1.96 6.10 22.84
N VAL A 243 -2.20 7.35 22.45
CA VAL A 243 -2.71 7.77 21.12
C VAL A 243 -1.61 8.57 20.44
N LEU A 244 -1.43 8.39 19.13
CA LEU A 244 -0.32 8.96 18.37
C LEU A 244 -0.14 10.48 18.60
N GLU A 245 -1.21 11.25 18.44
CA GLU A 245 -1.20 12.71 18.62
C GLU A 245 -0.77 13.12 20.03
N VAL A 246 -1.39 12.52 21.06
CA VAL A 246 -1.08 12.81 22.47
C VAL A 246 0.37 12.50 22.79
N LEU A 247 0.89 11.36 22.31
CA LEU A 247 2.29 10.97 22.50
C LEU A 247 3.23 11.95 21.79
N TYR A 248 2.92 12.31 20.56
CA TYR A 248 3.75 13.23 19.80
C TYR A 248 3.84 14.60 20.48
N SER A 249 2.71 15.18 20.88
CA SER A 249 2.68 16.45 21.63
C SER A 249 3.42 16.34 22.97
N TYR A 250 3.26 15.23 23.69
CA TYR A 250 3.98 14.96 24.93
C TYR A 250 5.52 14.95 24.75
N PHE A 251 6.03 14.35 23.67
CA PHE A 251 7.48 14.29 23.40
C PHE A 251 8.04 15.49 22.61
N LYS A 252 7.20 16.25 21.92
CA LYS A 252 7.59 17.44 21.15
C LYS A 252 7.70 18.65 22.07
N ASP A 253 6.59 19.00 22.73
CA ASP A 253 6.43 20.24 23.47
C ASP A 253 6.15 20.02 24.97
N GLY A 254 5.79 18.79 25.35
CA GLY A 254 5.48 18.43 26.74
C GLY A 254 6.69 17.96 27.57
N TYR A 255 6.36 17.40 28.75
CA TYR A 255 7.34 16.90 29.71
C TYR A 255 8.24 15.79 29.14
N GLY A 256 7.74 15.03 28.16
CA GLY A 256 8.45 13.94 27.49
C GLY A 256 9.79 14.35 26.90
N ARG A 257 9.92 15.62 26.50
CA ARG A 257 11.18 16.20 25.98
C ARG A 257 12.32 16.13 27.00
N HIS A 258 11.99 16.21 28.29
CA HIS A 258 12.93 16.34 29.40
C HIS A 258 13.05 15.10 30.28
N LEU A 259 12.46 13.97 29.86
CA LEU A 259 12.56 12.70 30.61
C LEU A 259 14.00 12.22 30.77
N VAL A 260 14.85 12.46 29.77
CA VAL A 260 16.25 12.06 29.75
C VAL A 260 17.12 13.16 29.15
N LEU A 261 18.31 13.34 29.72
CA LEU A 261 19.32 14.30 29.22
C LEU A 261 19.86 13.88 27.85
N ASN A 262 20.32 14.85 27.06
CA ASN A 262 20.92 14.67 25.73
C ASN A 262 19.99 14.02 24.69
N SER A 263 18.69 14.18 24.91
CA SER A 263 17.65 13.78 23.97
C SER A 263 17.88 14.38 22.57
N PRO A 264 17.80 13.59 21.48
CA PRO A 264 18.15 14.07 20.15
C PRO A 264 17.23 15.19 19.67
N LEU A 265 17.77 16.11 18.87
CA LEU A 265 16.99 17.11 18.14
C LEU A 265 16.45 16.48 16.86
N ILE A 266 15.12 16.45 16.72
CA ILE A 266 14.43 15.86 15.57
C ILE A 266 13.71 17.00 14.85
N GLN A 267 14.12 17.30 13.62
CA GLN A 267 13.56 18.37 12.82
C GLN A 267 13.35 17.92 11.37
N LEU A 268 12.18 18.24 10.81
CA LEU A 268 11.94 18.14 9.38
C LEU A 268 12.67 19.26 8.65
N ARG A 269 13.35 18.94 7.54
CA ARG A 269 14.00 19.95 6.69
C ARG A 269 13.01 20.98 6.13
N ASN A 270 11.83 20.52 5.73
CA ASN A 270 10.75 21.38 5.24
C ASN A 270 9.55 21.20 6.18
N GLN A 271 9.45 22.04 7.20
CA GLN A 271 8.30 21.99 8.12
C GLN A 271 7.05 22.57 7.43
N PRO A 272 5.90 21.88 7.50
CA PRO A 272 4.63 22.48 7.11
C PRO A 272 4.28 23.64 8.07
N SER A 273 3.41 24.54 7.62
CA SER A 273 2.98 25.70 8.43
C SER A 273 2.18 25.33 9.67
N HIS A 274 1.60 24.13 9.72
CA HIS A 274 0.82 23.60 10.83
C HIS A 274 0.97 22.07 10.90
N ASP A 275 0.73 21.50 12.07
CA ASP A 275 0.70 20.04 12.28
C ASP A 275 -0.51 19.46 11.50
N GLN A 276 -0.29 18.38 10.75
CA GLN A 276 -1.27 17.81 9.81
C GLN A 276 -1.73 16.41 10.25
N PHE A 277 -2.22 16.30 11.49
CA PHE A 277 -2.72 15.02 12.01
C PHE A 277 -3.75 14.39 11.08
N HIS A 278 -3.74 13.06 11.03
CA HIS A 278 -4.61 12.26 10.18
C HIS A 278 -4.30 12.37 8.67
N ASN A 279 -3.15 12.95 8.32
CA ASN A 279 -2.48 12.71 7.06
C ASN A 279 -1.45 11.58 7.22
N ALA A 280 -1.51 10.55 6.38
CA ALA A 280 -0.63 9.38 6.49
C ALA A 280 0.87 9.73 6.52
N GLY A 281 1.30 10.75 5.75
CA GLY A 281 2.69 11.20 5.75
C GLY A 281 3.11 11.84 7.07
N TRP A 282 2.22 12.67 7.65
CA TRP A 282 2.45 13.33 8.93
C TRP A 282 2.42 12.35 10.10
N ASP A 283 1.44 11.45 10.12
CA ASP A 283 1.33 10.41 11.15
C ASP A 283 2.55 9.47 11.13
N SER A 284 3.09 9.19 9.94
CA SER A 284 4.36 8.45 9.79
C SER A 284 5.55 9.21 10.38
N TYR A 285 5.60 10.54 10.21
CA TYR A 285 6.63 11.38 10.82
C TYR A 285 6.50 11.41 12.35
N CYS A 286 5.30 11.65 12.89
CA CYS A 286 5.02 11.62 14.33
C CYS A 286 5.43 10.27 14.94
N THR A 287 5.12 9.18 14.24
CA THR A 287 5.53 7.83 14.64
C THR A 287 7.06 7.72 14.73
N GLY A 288 7.78 8.16 13.68
CA GLY A 288 9.25 8.14 13.69
C GLY A 288 9.84 8.98 14.82
N TYR A 289 9.24 10.14 15.11
CA TYR A 289 9.62 11.00 16.22
C TYR A 289 9.50 10.28 17.56
N ILE A 290 8.35 9.64 17.82
CA ILE A 290 8.10 8.86 19.04
C ILE A 290 9.09 7.70 19.15
N PHE A 291 9.33 6.96 18.06
CA PHE A 291 10.28 5.86 18.04
C PHE A 291 11.68 6.28 18.49
N ILE A 292 12.22 7.37 17.93
CA ILE A 292 13.55 7.87 18.28
C ILE A 292 13.60 8.26 19.77
N ARG A 293 12.55 8.93 20.27
CA ARG A 293 12.44 9.32 21.68
C ARG A 293 12.42 8.10 22.61
N MET A 294 11.60 7.10 22.30
CA MET A 294 11.50 5.87 23.10
C MET A 294 12.79 5.06 23.09
N ALA A 295 13.43 4.94 21.92
CA ALA A 295 14.72 4.26 21.81
C ALA A 295 15.80 4.98 22.63
N HIS A 296 15.81 6.32 22.61
CA HIS A 296 16.77 7.10 23.39
C HIS A 296 16.56 6.96 24.90
N ILE A 297 15.30 7.01 25.37
CA ILE A 297 14.97 6.78 26.78
C ILE A 297 15.45 5.38 27.21
N SER A 298 15.14 4.35 26.43
CA SER A 298 15.56 2.97 26.73
C SER A 298 17.09 2.82 26.77
N ALA A 299 17.80 3.41 25.79
CA ALA A 299 19.25 3.39 25.73
C ALA A 299 19.89 4.12 26.93
N LYS A 300 19.36 5.29 27.31
CA LYS A 300 19.86 6.07 28.44
C LYS A 300 19.63 5.38 29.78
N ASN A 301 18.48 4.71 29.96
CA ASN A 301 18.21 3.92 31.15
C ASN A 301 19.20 2.75 31.29
N LYS A 302 19.57 2.12 30.17
CA LYS A 302 20.56 1.02 30.15
C LYS A 302 22.00 1.51 30.30
N CYS A 303 22.32 2.70 29.80
CA CYS A 303 23.66 3.30 29.84
C CYS A 303 23.61 4.76 30.33
N PRO A 304 23.44 5.01 31.65
CA PRO A 304 23.20 6.36 32.18
C PRO A 304 24.35 7.34 31.95
N THR A 305 25.59 6.85 31.90
CA THR A 305 26.80 7.68 31.74
C THR A 305 27.03 8.14 30.30
N LYS A 306 26.50 7.41 29.31
CA LYS A 306 26.74 7.69 27.89
C LYS A 306 25.91 8.89 27.41
N THR A 307 26.51 9.80 26.67
CA THR A 307 25.88 11.06 26.24
C THR A 307 25.31 11.02 24.84
N ASN A 308 25.94 10.29 23.92
CA ASN A 308 25.54 10.17 22.52
C ASN A 308 25.34 8.70 22.17
N PHE A 309 24.32 8.40 21.37
CA PHE A 309 24.03 7.04 20.91
C PHE A 309 23.99 6.99 19.39
N MET A 310 24.57 5.93 18.83
CA MET A 310 24.41 5.63 17.41
C MET A 310 23.04 5.00 17.13
N SER A 311 22.56 5.08 15.89
CA SER A 311 21.27 4.49 15.49
C SER A 311 21.19 2.98 15.78
N SER A 312 22.30 2.26 15.63
CA SER A 312 22.38 0.83 15.98
C SER A 312 22.17 0.59 17.47
N GLU A 313 22.72 1.45 18.34
CA GLU A 313 22.61 1.35 19.80
C GLU A 313 21.19 1.68 20.27
N LEU A 314 20.58 2.71 19.67
CA LEU A 314 19.18 3.04 19.89
C LEU A 314 18.28 1.85 19.55
N CYS A 315 18.42 1.26 18.36
CA CYS A 315 17.66 0.08 17.96
C CYS A 315 17.95 -1.13 18.87
N ALA A 316 19.21 -1.35 19.25
CA ALA A 316 19.59 -2.47 20.13
C ALA A 316 18.93 -2.35 21.52
N SER A 317 18.80 -1.13 22.04
CA SER A 317 18.18 -0.90 23.35
C SER A 317 16.73 -1.40 23.42
N ILE A 318 15.99 -1.33 22.32
CA ILE A 318 14.58 -1.75 22.21
C ILE A 318 14.39 -3.07 21.47
N ASN A 319 15.46 -3.81 21.18
CA ASN A 319 15.40 -5.02 20.35
C ASN A 319 14.52 -6.14 20.94
N HIS A 320 14.34 -6.18 22.26
CA HIS A 320 13.40 -7.10 22.92
C HIS A 320 11.93 -6.90 22.48
N LEU A 321 11.57 -5.70 22.02
CA LEU A 321 10.24 -5.36 21.49
C LEU A 321 10.19 -5.34 19.96
N LYS A 322 11.26 -5.79 19.30
CA LYS A 322 11.28 -5.99 17.85
C LYS A 322 10.19 -6.99 17.47
N ASN A 323 9.49 -6.73 16.36
CA ASN A 323 8.46 -7.59 15.79
C ASN A 323 7.24 -7.83 16.70
N CYS A 324 7.08 -7.01 17.75
CA CYS A 324 5.89 -6.96 18.59
C CYS A 324 4.89 -5.94 18.02
N VAL A 325 3.77 -6.40 17.49
CA VAL A 325 2.73 -5.56 16.88
C VAL A 325 1.53 -5.46 17.81
N ASN A 326 1.09 -4.24 18.10
CA ASN A 326 0.00 -4.02 19.06
C ASN A 326 -1.32 -4.63 18.56
N VAL A 327 -2.10 -5.23 19.48
CA VAL A 327 -3.48 -5.64 19.21
C VAL A 327 -4.41 -4.93 20.18
N ILE A 328 -5.49 -4.36 19.66
CA ILE A 328 -6.48 -3.65 20.47
C ILE A 328 -7.58 -4.64 20.88
N ARG A 329 -7.98 -4.59 22.17
CA ARG A 329 -9.11 -5.35 22.73
C ARG A 329 -9.00 -6.88 22.59
N CYS A 330 -7.79 -7.43 22.50
CA CYS A 330 -7.55 -8.87 22.45
C CYS A 330 -7.25 -9.46 23.85
N SER A 331 -7.10 -10.78 23.94
CA SER A 331 -6.61 -11.48 25.12
C SER A 331 -5.12 -11.28 25.34
N VAL A 332 -4.36 -11.11 24.26
CA VAL A 332 -2.92 -10.83 24.27
C VAL A 332 -2.65 -9.34 24.07
N SER A 333 -1.52 -8.87 24.60
CA SER A 333 -1.12 -7.45 24.47
C SER A 333 -0.57 -7.10 23.08
N HIS A 334 0.06 -8.06 22.41
CA HIS A 334 0.67 -7.88 21.10
C HIS A 334 0.82 -9.23 20.38
N ILE A 335 1.04 -9.17 19.06
CA ILE A 335 1.45 -10.29 18.22
C ILE A 335 2.97 -10.27 18.12
N LYS A 336 3.63 -11.41 18.31
CA LYS A 336 5.08 -11.56 18.11
C LYS A 336 5.35 -12.22 16.76
N LEU A 337 5.64 -11.44 15.71
CA LEU A 337 5.70 -11.97 14.33
C LEU A 337 6.77 -13.05 14.10
N ASP A 338 7.84 -13.04 14.90
CA ASP A 338 9.00 -13.94 14.81
C ASP A 338 9.06 -14.99 15.94
N GLY A 339 7.97 -15.19 16.67
CA GLY A 339 7.92 -16.13 17.78
C GLY A 339 6.52 -16.41 18.31
N ASN A 340 6.44 -16.91 19.53
CA ASN A 340 5.16 -17.13 20.20
C ASN A 340 4.61 -15.81 20.74
N ASP A 341 3.29 -15.66 20.66
CA ASP A 341 2.61 -14.52 21.26
C ASP A 341 2.71 -14.61 22.79
N PRO A 342 2.66 -13.48 23.52
CA PRO A 342 2.69 -13.50 24.97
C PRO A 342 1.44 -14.19 25.52
N ASP A 343 1.52 -14.59 26.79
CA ASP A 343 0.38 -15.13 27.51
C ASP A 343 -0.80 -14.14 27.56
N SER A 344 -2.00 -14.71 27.62
CA SER A 344 -3.22 -13.93 27.79
C SER A 344 -3.18 -13.15 29.10
N VAL A 345 -3.52 -11.86 29.03
CA VAL A 345 -3.75 -11.02 30.21
C VAL A 345 -5.18 -11.10 30.71
N ARG A 346 -6.08 -11.76 29.96
CA ARG A 346 -7.44 -12.05 30.43
C ARG A 346 -7.41 -13.20 31.42
N PRO A 347 -8.22 -13.15 32.49
CA PRO A 347 -8.40 -14.29 33.37
C PRO A 347 -8.88 -15.50 32.56
N PRO A 348 -8.49 -16.72 32.96
CA PRO A 348 -8.98 -17.94 32.32
C PRO A 348 -10.52 -17.97 32.34
N CYS A 349 -11.12 -18.56 31.30
CA CYS A 349 -12.57 -18.73 31.25
C CYS A 349 -13.01 -19.55 32.47
N LEU A 350 -13.99 -19.03 33.22
CA LEU A 350 -14.70 -19.82 34.21
C LEU A 350 -15.66 -20.75 33.45
N ILE A 351 -15.32 -22.04 33.37
CA ILE A 351 -16.19 -23.06 32.80
C ILE A 351 -17.03 -23.60 33.95
N ILE A 352 -18.34 -23.36 33.90
CA ILE A 352 -19.31 -23.91 34.85
C ILE A 352 -20.04 -25.04 34.14
N GLU A 353 -19.80 -26.27 34.56
CA GLU A 353 -20.55 -27.44 34.10
C GLU A 353 -21.56 -27.81 35.18
N SER A 354 -22.83 -28.01 34.79
CA SER A 354 -23.85 -28.47 35.72
C SER A 354 -23.63 -29.96 35.98
N VAL A 355 -23.63 -30.36 37.26
CA VAL A 355 -23.48 -31.76 37.68
C VAL A 355 -24.69 -32.61 37.25
N LYS A 356 -25.83 -31.96 37.01
CA LYS A 356 -27.00 -32.54 36.37
C LYS A 356 -27.03 -31.96 34.96
N ASP A 357 -27.34 -32.71 33.91
CA ASP A 357 -27.50 -32.23 32.52
C ASP A 357 -28.69 -31.25 32.35
N GLU A 358 -28.81 -30.28 33.24
CA GLU A 358 -29.82 -29.24 33.32
C GLU A 358 -29.15 -27.88 33.03
N PRO A 359 -29.84 -26.96 32.31
CA PRO A 359 -29.30 -25.64 32.04
C PRO A 359 -29.04 -24.86 33.34
N LEU A 360 -27.84 -24.29 33.49
CA LEU A 360 -27.50 -23.40 34.59
C LEU A 360 -28.26 -22.07 34.48
N ASP A 361 -29.03 -21.74 35.52
CA ASP A 361 -29.68 -20.43 35.68
C ASP A 361 -28.67 -19.43 36.27
N LEU A 362 -28.01 -18.66 35.40
CA LEU A 362 -26.98 -17.69 35.76
C LEU A 362 -27.50 -16.53 36.64
N LEU A 363 -28.82 -16.36 36.80
CA LEU A 363 -29.40 -15.34 37.68
C LEU A 363 -29.50 -15.80 39.14
N LYS A 364 -29.23 -17.08 39.42
CA LYS A 364 -29.33 -17.70 40.75
C LYS A 364 -27.97 -18.11 41.35
N VAL A 365 -26.87 -17.83 40.66
CA VAL A 365 -25.49 -18.18 41.06
C VAL A 365 -24.76 -16.98 41.62
#